data_AF-X8CNB3-F1
#
_entry.id   AF-X8CNB3-F1
#
_cell.length_a   1.000
_cell.length_b   1.000
_cell.length_c   1.000
_cell.angle_alpha   90.00
_cell.angle_beta   90.00
_cell.angle_gamma   90.00
#
_symmetry.space_group_name_H-M   'P 1'
#
loop_
_entity.id
_entity.type
_entity.pdbx_description
1 polymer ?
#
loop_
_entity_poly.entity_id
_entity_poly.type
_entity_poly.pdbx_seq_one_letter_code
_entity_poly.pdbx_strand_id
1 'polypeptide(L)'
;MTLERRAYVIRKRAEHELGTKGPGQDGPGRETVYFPSLSGQTFVYKGMLTTPQLKAFYLDLQDDRLESALGIVHSRFSTNTFPSWPLAHPYRRIAHNGEINTVTGNENWMRAREALVKTDIFGSYDDVQKLFPICTRGGSDTARFDEVLEFLHLGGRSLAHAVLMMIPEAWERHESMDPARRAFYQYHASLMEPWDGPASMTFTDGTVVGAVLDRNGLRPSRIWVTDDGLVVMASEAGVLDLDPSKVVRRMRLQPGRMFLVDTAQGRIVDDEEIKAELAAQHPYQEWLDRGLIPLDKLPQGNYVRMPHHRVVLRQLMFGYTYEELNLLVAPMARTGAEPIGSMGTDTPVAVLSHRPGCCSTTSTSCSPR
;
A
#
# COMPACT_ATOMS: atom_id res chain seq x y z
N MET A 1 21.52 -6.50 9.02
CA MET A 1 20.34 -7.34 8.72
C MET A 1 20.02 -8.42 9.74
N THR A 2 20.97 -9.26 10.22
CA THR A 2 20.63 -10.33 11.20
C THR A 2 20.01 -9.80 12.50
N LEU A 3 20.56 -8.71 13.05
CA LEU A 3 20.01 -8.06 14.24
C LEU A 3 18.58 -7.54 13.98
N GLU A 4 18.36 -6.83 12.87
CA GLU A 4 17.05 -6.31 12.46
C GLU A 4 15.99 -7.42 12.37
N ARG A 5 16.31 -8.56 11.76
CA ARG A 5 15.38 -9.70 11.66
C ARG A 5 15.02 -10.28 13.03
N ARG A 6 16.00 -10.39 13.95
CA ARG A 6 15.74 -10.84 15.32
C ARG A 6 14.90 -9.85 16.10
N ALA A 7 15.21 -8.56 15.99
CA ALA A 7 14.45 -7.48 16.61
C ALA A 7 12.99 -7.47 16.10
N TYR A 8 12.78 -7.67 14.80
CA TYR A 8 11.46 -7.82 14.19
C TYR A 8 10.65 -8.98 14.77
N VAL A 9 11.24 -10.18 14.86
CA VAL A 9 10.59 -11.35 15.47
C VAL A 9 10.24 -11.09 16.94
N ILE A 10 11.17 -10.53 17.72
CA ILE A 10 10.95 -10.20 19.13
C ILE A 10 9.81 -9.19 19.28
N ARG A 11 9.81 -8.14 18.45
CA ARG A 11 8.79 -7.10 18.47
C ARG A 11 7.40 -7.66 18.15
N LYS A 12 7.27 -8.41 17.06
CA LYS A 12 5.98 -9.03 16.66
C LYS A 12 5.48 -9.99 17.74
N ARG A 13 6.36 -10.80 18.33
CA ARG A 13 6.00 -11.66 19.45
C ARG A 13 5.53 -10.89 20.66
N ALA A 14 6.25 -9.86 21.07
CA ALA A 14 5.86 -9.03 22.21
C ALA A 14 4.49 -8.38 21.99
N GLU A 15 4.26 -7.82 20.79
CA GLU A 15 2.97 -7.23 20.40
C GLU A 15 1.83 -8.27 20.44
N HIS A 16 2.05 -9.49 19.93
CA HIS A 16 1.04 -10.55 19.89
C HIS A 16 0.77 -11.21 21.25
N GLU A 17 1.82 -11.56 21.99
CA GLU A 17 1.72 -12.34 23.24
C GLU A 17 1.23 -11.48 24.41
N LEU A 18 1.60 -10.19 24.45
CA LEU A 18 1.11 -9.26 25.47
C LEU A 18 -0.29 -8.75 25.15
N GLY A 19 -0.61 -8.59 23.87
CA GLY A 19 -1.95 -8.23 23.39
C GLY A 19 -2.44 -6.89 23.94
N THR A 20 -3.67 -6.86 24.46
CA THR A 20 -4.32 -5.65 24.97
C THR A 20 -4.71 -5.76 26.45
N LYS A 21 -4.17 -6.76 27.17
CA LYS A 21 -4.49 -6.97 28.58
C LYS A 21 -3.56 -6.12 29.43
N GLY A 22 -4.12 -5.21 30.23
CA GLY A 22 -3.33 -4.36 31.12
C GLY A 22 -4.07 -3.12 31.59
N PRO A 23 -3.38 -2.21 32.32
CA PRO A 23 -3.98 -1.01 32.89
C PRO A 23 -4.65 -0.05 31.87
N GLY A 24 -4.28 -0.16 30.58
CA GLY A 24 -4.81 0.65 29.49
C GLY A 24 -5.93 -0.01 28.67
N GLN A 25 -6.40 -1.22 29.02
CA GLN A 25 -7.32 -2.02 28.20
C GLN A 25 -8.62 -1.29 27.80
N ASP A 26 -9.10 -0.39 28.67
CA ASP A 26 -10.36 0.37 28.50
C ASP A 26 -10.12 1.82 28.01
N GLY A 27 -8.87 2.17 27.65
CA GLY A 27 -8.45 3.51 27.28
C GLY A 27 -7.76 3.61 25.92
N PRO A 28 -7.39 4.84 25.50
CA PRO A 28 -6.56 5.04 24.31
C PRO A 28 -5.18 4.42 24.52
N GLY A 29 -4.69 3.65 23.54
CA GLY A 29 -3.48 2.83 23.68
C GLY A 29 -3.73 1.53 24.45
N ARG A 30 -4.82 0.83 24.09
CA ARG A 30 -5.19 -0.46 24.69
C ARG A 30 -4.15 -1.56 24.50
N GLU A 31 -3.22 -1.38 23.56
CA GLU A 31 -2.09 -2.29 23.39
C GLU A 31 -1.22 -2.28 24.66
N THR A 32 -0.92 -3.46 25.19
CA THR A 32 -0.06 -3.60 26.36
C THR A 32 1.36 -3.08 26.08
N VAL A 33 1.80 -3.16 24.83
CA VAL A 33 3.08 -2.63 24.36
C VAL A 33 2.95 -2.07 22.95
N TYR A 34 3.70 -0.99 22.67
CA TYR A 34 3.86 -0.46 21.33
C TYR A 34 5.31 -0.02 21.12
N PHE A 35 5.91 -0.45 20.01
CA PHE A 35 7.29 -0.10 19.65
C PHE A 35 7.28 0.82 18.42
N PRO A 36 7.49 2.15 18.58
CA PRO A 36 7.65 3.07 17.44
C PRO A 36 8.77 2.61 16.49
N SER A 37 9.83 2.07 17.07
CA SER A 37 10.98 1.45 16.42
C SER A 37 11.62 0.44 17.36
N LEU A 38 12.22 -0.63 16.82
CA LEU A 38 13.14 -1.50 17.53
C LEU A 38 14.19 -1.97 16.51
N SER A 39 15.23 -1.17 16.34
CA SER A 39 16.24 -1.32 15.29
C SER A 39 17.60 -0.83 15.80
N GLY A 40 18.68 -1.37 15.24
CA GLY A 40 20.03 -0.86 15.43
C GLY A 40 20.42 0.21 14.39
N GLN A 41 19.53 0.54 13.45
CA GLN A 41 19.80 1.46 12.33
C GLN A 41 18.88 2.68 12.35
N THR A 42 17.66 2.55 12.89
CA THR A 42 16.70 3.65 12.95
C THR A 42 16.03 3.74 14.32
N PHE A 43 15.63 4.95 14.69
CA PHE A 43 14.76 5.19 15.85
C PHE A 43 13.71 6.24 15.51
N VAL A 44 12.54 6.14 16.14
CA VAL A 44 11.38 7.00 15.84
C VAL A 44 10.92 7.75 17.09
N TYR A 45 11.05 9.07 17.06
CA TYR A 45 10.43 9.98 18.01
C TYR A 45 9.09 10.46 17.46
N LYS A 46 7.99 10.06 18.11
CA LYS A 46 6.65 10.46 17.70
C LYS A 46 5.70 10.61 18.87
N GLY A 47 4.60 11.33 18.67
CA GLY A 47 3.61 11.52 19.71
C GLY A 47 2.46 12.40 19.29
N MET A 48 1.53 12.61 20.22
CA MET A 48 0.36 13.46 20.05
C MET A 48 0.73 14.92 20.35
N LEU A 49 1.63 15.45 19.54
CA LEU A 49 2.27 16.75 19.72
C LEU A 49 2.00 17.62 18.50
N THR A 50 1.89 18.94 18.70
CA THR A 50 2.02 19.86 17.56
C THR A 50 3.47 19.88 17.07
N THR A 51 3.69 20.26 15.82
CA THR A 51 5.04 20.22 15.23
C THR A 51 6.09 21.00 16.03
N PRO A 52 5.82 22.19 16.62
CA PRO A 52 6.81 22.90 17.44
C PRO A 52 7.09 22.23 18.79
N GLN A 53 6.14 21.43 19.31
CA GLN A 53 6.28 20.77 20.62
C GLN A 53 7.23 19.57 20.58
N LEU A 54 7.49 18.97 19.41
CA LEU A 54 8.28 17.74 19.29
C LEU A 54 9.67 17.90 19.92
N LYS A 55 10.39 18.98 19.56
CA LYS A 55 11.73 19.26 20.07
C LYS A 55 11.72 19.57 21.58
N ALA A 56 10.69 20.23 22.08
CA ALA A 56 10.56 20.57 23.50
C ALA A 56 10.22 19.35 24.36
N PHE A 57 9.44 18.40 23.83
CA PHE A 57 9.01 17.19 24.55
C PHE A 57 10.12 16.14 24.64
N TYR A 58 10.83 15.89 23.53
CA TYR A 58 11.95 14.94 23.49
C TYR A 58 13.28 15.67 23.62
N LEU A 59 13.81 15.73 24.85
CA LEU A 59 15.06 16.44 25.15
C LEU A 59 16.27 15.88 24.37
N ASP A 60 16.25 14.60 24.00
CA ASP A 60 17.27 13.98 23.17
C ASP A 60 17.42 14.70 21.81
N LEU A 61 16.34 15.26 21.25
CA LEU A 61 16.35 16.04 20.00
C LEU A 61 17.04 17.42 20.14
N GLN A 62 17.41 17.80 21.36
CA GLN A 62 18.17 19.01 21.65
C GLN A 62 19.64 18.71 21.95
N ASP A 63 20.02 17.44 22.00
CA ASP A 63 21.36 17.01 22.32
C ASP A 63 22.24 16.97 21.06
N ASP A 64 23.40 17.64 21.10
CA ASP A 64 24.32 17.71 19.96
C ASP A 64 24.92 16.35 19.57
N ARG A 65 24.85 15.33 20.45
CA ARG A 65 25.27 13.96 20.13
C ARG A 65 24.30 13.26 19.18
N LEU A 66 23.09 13.79 19.00
CA LEU A 66 22.10 13.23 18.10
C LEU A 66 22.38 13.68 16.66
N GLU A 67 23.24 12.95 15.98
CA GLU A 67 23.56 13.17 14.57
C GLU A 67 22.89 12.12 13.69
N SER A 68 22.50 12.50 12.47
CA SER A 68 21.93 11.57 11.49
C SER A 68 22.22 12.02 10.07
N ALA A 69 22.51 11.05 9.19
CA ALA A 69 22.64 11.26 7.75
C ALA A 69 21.29 11.39 7.03
N LEU A 70 20.19 10.97 7.68
CA LEU A 70 18.83 11.02 7.13
C LEU A 70 17.80 11.41 8.18
N GLY A 71 16.67 11.96 7.73
CA GLY A 71 15.56 12.32 8.61
C GLY A 71 14.23 12.28 7.86
N ILE A 72 13.22 11.68 8.49
CA ILE A 72 11.84 11.70 8.00
C ILE A 72 10.97 12.35 9.06
N VAL A 73 10.27 13.41 8.68
CA VAL A 73 9.34 14.14 9.55
C VAL A 73 7.94 14.07 8.94
N HIS A 74 6.93 13.90 9.79
CA HIS A 74 5.55 13.83 9.34
C HIS A 74 4.61 14.51 10.34
N SER A 75 3.68 15.32 9.82
CA SER A 75 2.56 15.87 10.57
C SER A 75 1.27 15.27 10.05
N ARG A 76 0.47 14.65 10.93
CA ARG A 76 -0.76 13.95 10.55
C ARG A 76 -1.98 14.80 10.85
N PHE A 77 -2.87 14.95 9.87
CA PHE A 77 -4.23 15.43 10.09
C PHE A 77 -5.17 14.23 10.26
N SER A 78 -5.84 14.14 11.41
CA SER A 78 -6.73 13.03 11.75
C SER A 78 -8.19 13.47 11.64
N THR A 79 -9.04 12.66 11.01
CA THR A 79 -10.50 12.84 11.05
C THR A 79 -11.10 12.34 12.37
N ASN A 80 -10.33 11.62 13.18
CA ASN A 80 -10.74 11.18 14.52
C ASN A 80 -10.39 12.21 15.59
N THR A 81 -11.33 12.46 16.50
CA THR A 81 -11.16 13.35 17.67
C THR A 81 -10.44 12.69 18.84
N PHE A 82 -10.42 11.36 18.91
CA PHE A 82 -9.68 10.63 19.94
C PHE A 82 -8.22 10.43 19.53
N PRO A 83 -7.27 11.02 20.26
CA PRO A 83 -5.88 10.98 19.89
C PRO A 83 -5.30 9.60 20.27
N SER A 84 -4.43 9.05 19.42
CA SER A 84 -3.77 7.75 19.64
C SER A 84 -2.29 7.85 19.30
N TRP A 85 -1.42 7.62 20.29
CA TRP A 85 0.03 7.69 20.15
C TRP A 85 0.59 6.73 19.08
N PRO A 86 0.17 5.45 19.02
CA PRO A 86 0.62 4.52 17.98
C PRO A 86 0.36 4.99 16.55
N LEU A 87 -0.73 5.75 16.33
CA LEU A 87 -1.17 6.22 15.01
C LEU A 87 -0.41 7.46 14.52
N ALA A 88 0.44 8.07 15.35
CA ALA A 88 1.35 9.10 14.89
C ALA A 88 2.36 8.50 13.91
N HIS A 89 2.80 9.30 12.95
CA HIS A 89 3.89 8.95 12.02
C HIS A 89 5.21 9.57 12.51
N PRO A 90 6.37 9.15 12.00
CA PRO A 90 6.58 8.01 11.07
C PRO A 90 6.22 6.65 11.66
N TYR A 91 5.99 5.69 10.77
CA TYR A 91 6.06 4.26 11.10
C TYR A 91 7.51 3.78 10.95
N ARG A 92 7.75 2.46 10.99
CA ARG A 92 9.11 1.91 11.16
C ARG A 92 9.95 2.06 9.90
N ARG A 93 9.31 1.97 8.74
CA ARG A 93 9.93 2.08 7.43
C ARG A 93 9.36 3.23 6.62
N ILE A 94 8.15 3.72 6.92
CA ILE A 94 7.46 4.70 6.08
C ILE A 94 6.89 5.91 6.82
N ALA A 95 6.71 7.00 6.08
CA ALA A 95 5.71 8.01 6.37
C ALA A 95 4.83 8.24 5.13
N HIS A 96 3.52 8.36 5.37
CA HIS A 96 2.53 8.38 4.30
C HIS A 96 1.64 9.62 4.41
N ASN A 97 1.62 10.42 3.35
CA ASN A 97 0.63 11.45 3.15
C ASN A 97 -0.38 10.96 2.11
N GLY A 98 -1.57 10.58 2.55
CA GLY A 98 -2.55 9.95 1.68
C GLY A 98 -3.54 9.04 2.39
N GLU A 99 -4.22 8.21 1.61
CA GLU A 99 -5.14 7.17 2.07
C GLU A 99 -5.05 5.96 1.13
N ILE A 100 -4.98 4.75 1.68
CA ILE A 100 -4.96 3.51 0.89
C ILE A 100 -6.39 2.94 0.82
N ASN A 101 -7.07 3.18 -0.29
CA ASN A 101 -8.47 2.82 -0.50
C ASN A 101 -8.71 1.30 -0.59
N THR A 102 -7.68 0.56 -0.97
CA THR A 102 -7.73 -0.90 -1.20
C THR A 102 -7.38 -1.73 0.04
N VAL A 103 -7.07 -1.07 1.17
CA VAL A 103 -6.37 -1.72 2.29
C VAL A 103 -7.08 -2.94 2.88
N THR A 104 -8.41 -2.93 2.96
CA THR A 104 -9.17 -4.08 3.49
C THR A 104 -9.02 -5.30 2.59
N GLY A 105 -8.99 -5.11 1.26
CA GLY A 105 -8.70 -6.18 0.32
C GLY A 105 -7.27 -6.70 0.48
N ASN A 106 -6.31 -5.80 0.59
CA ASN A 106 -4.89 -6.13 0.70
C ASN A 106 -4.58 -6.88 2.02
N GLU A 107 -5.19 -6.49 3.14
CA GLU A 107 -5.09 -7.20 4.41
C GLU A 107 -5.60 -8.64 4.29
N ASN A 108 -6.75 -8.83 3.64
CA ASN A 108 -7.33 -10.15 3.45
C ASN A 108 -6.45 -11.04 2.56
N TRP A 109 -5.89 -10.47 1.49
CA TRP A 109 -4.94 -11.17 0.63
C TRP A 109 -3.65 -11.53 1.36
N MET A 110 -3.08 -10.61 2.14
CA MET A 110 -1.91 -10.92 2.95
C MET A 110 -2.19 -12.01 3.97
N ARG A 111 -3.35 -11.99 4.62
CA ARG A 111 -3.76 -13.07 5.52
C ARG A 111 -3.89 -14.43 4.82
N ALA A 112 -4.37 -14.46 3.58
CA ALA A 112 -4.37 -15.68 2.78
C ALA A 112 -2.94 -16.15 2.43
N ARG A 113 -2.03 -15.20 2.18
CA ARG A 113 -0.61 -15.46 1.85
C ARG A 113 0.19 -15.96 3.04
N GLU A 114 -0.14 -15.56 4.27
CA GLU A 114 0.52 -16.03 5.50
C GLU A 114 0.60 -17.57 5.54
N ALA A 115 -0.45 -18.27 5.10
CA ALA A 115 -0.49 -19.74 5.05
C ALA A 115 0.50 -20.37 4.04
N LEU A 116 0.96 -19.59 3.05
CA LEU A 116 1.88 -20.04 1.99
C LEU A 116 3.34 -19.65 2.27
N VAL A 117 3.57 -18.75 3.22
CA VAL A 117 4.93 -18.27 3.55
C VAL A 117 5.76 -19.43 4.11
N LYS A 118 6.89 -19.70 3.43
CA LYS A 118 7.91 -20.65 3.88
C LYS A 118 9.28 -20.01 3.71
N THR A 119 9.93 -19.71 4.82
CA THR A 119 11.29 -19.15 4.85
C THR A 119 11.98 -19.45 6.17
N ASP A 120 13.29 -19.64 6.13
CA ASP A 120 14.18 -19.80 7.28
C ASP A 120 14.91 -18.48 7.63
N ILE A 121 14.71 -17.42 6.85
CA ILE A 121 15.39 -16.11 7.00
C ILE A 121 15.19 -15.50 8.40
N PHE A 122 14.07 -15.78 9.06
CA PHE A 122 13.73 -15.28 10.39
C PHE A 122 14.19 -16.20 11.54
N GLY A 123 15.03 -17.20 11.25
CA GLY A 123 15.59 -18.15 12.23
C GLY A 123 15.32 -19.59 11.83
N SER A 124 14.05 -19.99 11.85
CA SER A 124 13.56 -21.29 11.41
C SER A 124 12.18 -21.17 10.76
N TYR A 125 11.72 -22.23 10.07
CA TYR A 125 10.37 -22.27 9.52
C TYR A 125 9.27 -22.13 10.58
N ASP A 126 9.52 -22.54 11.83
CA ASP A 126 8.57 -22.36 12.93
C ASP A 126 8.59 -20.91 13.47
N ASP A 127 9.71 -20.21 13.32
CA ASP A 127 9.83 -18.81 13.77
C ASP A 127 9.02 -17.85 12.91
N VAL A 128 8.86 -18.11 11.60
CA VAL A 128 8.06 -17.24 10.73
C VAL A 128 6.59 -17.21 11.15
N GLN A 129 6.06 -18.32 11.69
CA GLN A 129 4.67 -18.39 12.16
C GLN A 129 4.41 -17.45 13.33
N LYS A 130 5.44 -17.14 14.13
CA LYS A 130 5.36 -16.21 15.26
C LYS A 130 5.12 -14.76 14.83
N LEU A 131 5.38 -14.46 13.55
CA LEU A 131 5.14 -13.15 12.96
C LEU A 131 3.67 -12.92 12.61
N PHE A 132 2.84 -13.97 12.56
CA PHE A 132 1.46 -13.87 12.10
C PHE A 132 0.50 -13.48 13.23
N PRO A 133 -0.52 -12.64 12.94
CA PRO A 133 -0.77 -11.98 11.66
C PRO A 133 0.25 -10.86 11.37
N ILE A 134 0.66 -10.71 10.10
CA ILE A 134 1.58 -9.66 9.66
C ILE A 134 0.93 -8.30 9.86
N CYS A 135 -0.27 -8.13 9.29
CA CYS A 135 -1.10 -6.94 9.46
C CYS A 135 -1.77 -6.93 10.84
N THR A 136 -1.53 -5.89 11.62
CA THR A 136 -2.20 -5.67 12.90
C THR A 136 -3.67 -5.38 12.66
N ARG A 137 -4.55 -6.19 13.28
CA ARG A 137 -6.00 -6.06 13.12
C ARG A 137 -6.50 -4.72 13.62
N GLY A 138 -7.22 -4.00 12.77
CA GLY A 138 -7.73 -2.66 13.09
C GLY A 138 -6.65 -1.57 13.12
N GLY A 139 -5.43 -1.88 12.67
CA GLY A 139 -4.40 -0.88 12.41
C GLY A 139 -4.82 0.09 11.30
N SER A 140 -4.21 1.28 11.27
CA SER A 140 -4.48 2.22 10.17
C SER A 140 -4.06 1.62 8.84
N ASP A 141 -4.51 2.24 7.76
CA ASP A 141 -4.12 1.88 6.41
C ASP A 141 -2.59 1.85 6.22
N THR A 142 -1.93 2.90 6.71
CA THR A 142 -0.49 3.09 6.67
C THR A 142 0.25 2.09 7.56
N ALA A 143 -0.28 1.77 8.75
CA ALA A 143 0.33 0.78 9.63
C ALA A 143 0.41 -0.59 8.94
N ARG A 144 -0.68 -1.01 8.30
CA ARG A 144 -0.75 -2.29 7.58
C ARG A 144 0.21 -2.30 6.38
N PHE A 145 0.34 -1.18 5.68
CA PHE A 145 1.33 -1.05 4.60
C PHE A 145 2.76 -1.18 5.14
N ASP A 146 3.10 -0.46 6.21
CA ASP A 146 4.43 -0.50 6.85
C ASP A 146 4.81 -1.93 7.26
N GLU A 147 3.88 -2.66 7.89
CA GLU A 147 4.10 -4.02 8.36
C GLU A 147 4.38 -5.02 7.23
N VAL A 148 3.66 -4.89 6.11
CA VAL A 148 3.88 -5.72 4.92
C VAL A 148 5.18 -5.34 4.23
N LEU A 149 5.49 -4.05 4.12
CA LEU A 149 6.74 -3.57 3.54
C LEU A 149 7.95 -4.07 4.35
N GLU A 150 7.89 -3.95 5.67
CA GLU A 150 8.92 -4.42 6.59
C GLU A 150 9.09 -5.94 6.48
N PHE A 151 8.00 -6.70 6.41
CA PHE A 151 8.04 -8.15 6.20
C PHE A 151 8.74 -8.52 4.89
N LEU A 152 8.37 -7.88 3.77
CA LEU A 152 8.96 -8.14 2.45
C LEU A 152 10.46 -7.81 2.41
N HIS A 153 10.83 -6.66 3.00
CA HIS A 153 12.21 -6.20 3.03
C HIS A 153 13.08 -7.10 3.93
N LEU A 154 12.67 -7.33 5.17
CA LEU A 154 13.40 -8.21 6.08
C LEU A 154 13.41 -9.67 5.59
N GLY A 155 12.38 -10.07 4.83
CA GLY A 155 12.28 -11.34 4.12
C GLY A 155 13.21 -11.48 2.91
N GLY A 156 14.03 -10.47 2.60
CA GLY A 156 15.14 -10.59 1.66
C GLY A 156 15.08 -9.71 0.41
N ARG A 157 14.01 -8.93 0.22
CA ARG A 157 13.94 -7.96 -0.90
C ARG A 157 14.63 -6.65 -0.53
N SER A 158 15.21 -5.98 -1.53
CA SER A 158 15.62 -4.58 -1.34
C SER A 158 14.40 -3.71 -1.03
N LEU A 159 14.59 -2.59 -0.34
CA LEU A 159 13.47 -1.72 0.01
C LEU A 159 12.77 -1.18 -1.23
N ALA A 160 13.55 -0.76 -2.25
CA ALA A 160 13.01 -0.32 -3.54
C ALA A 160 12.18 -1.42 -4.24
N HIS A 161 12.64 -2.68 -4.22
CA HIS A 161 11.88 -3.81 -4.77
C HIS A 161 10.55 -3.99 -4.05
N ALA A 162 10.56 -4.02 -2.72
CA ALA A 162 9.34 -4.18 -1.94
C ALA A 162 8.34 -3.04 -2.17
N VAL A 163 8.83 -1.79 -2.25
CA VAL A 163 8.00 -0.62 -2.59
C VAL A 163 7.41 -0.74 -4.00
N LEU A 164 8.19 -1.06 -5.03
CA LEU A 164 7.68 -1.19 -6.40
C LEU A 164 6.76 -2.41 -6.61
N MET A 165 6.85 -3.41 -5.74
CA MET A 165 5.91 -4.54 -5.71
C MET A 165 4.57 -4.13 -5.10
N MET A 166 4.56 -3.25 -4.09
CA MET A 166 3.32 -2.79 -3.42
C MET A 166 2.68 -1.57 -4.10
N ILE A 167 3.48 -0.63 -4.61
CA ILE A 167 3.07 0.57 -5.36
C ILE A 167 3.74 0.53 -6.75
N PRO A 168 3.34 -0.42 -7.62
CA PRO A 168 3.83 -0.47 -8.99
C PRO A 168 3.36 0.73 -9.81
N GLU A 169 4.16 1.17 -10.79
CA GLU A 169 3.74 2.18 -11.76
C GLU A 169 2.65 1.65 -12.71
N ALA A 170 1.99 2.53 -13.46
CA ALA A 170 1.01 2.12 -14.46
C ALA A 170 1.72 1.45 -15.65
N TRP A 171 1.69 0.11 -15.70
CA TRP A 171 2.44 -0.68 -16.67
C TRP A 171 1.58 -1.34 -17.78
N GLU A 172 0.32 -1.67 -17.49
CA GLU A 172 -0.53 -2.52 -18.37
C GLU A 172 -0.75 -1.94 -19.77
N ARG A 173 -0.91 -0.61 -19.88
CA ARG A 173 -1.18 0.09 -21.15
C ARG A 173 -0.06 1.07 -21.54
N HIS A 174 1.13 0.91 -20.95
CA HIS A 174 2.25 1.79 -21.23
C HIS A 174 3.04 1.26 -22.44
N GLU A 175 2.65 1.68 -23.64
CA GLU A 175 3.17 1.15 -24.92
C GLU A 175 4.69 1.27 -25.04
N SER A 176 5.26 2.41 -24.63
CA SER A 176 6.70 2.71 -24.68
C SER A 176 7.53 2.13 -23.52
N MET A 177 6.92 1.39 -22.59
CA MET A 177 7.65 0.77 -21.49
C MET A 177 8.61 -0.32 -22.01
N ASP A 178 9.82 -0.33 -21.47
CA ASP A 178 10.79 -1.39 -21.71
C ASP A 178 10.18 -2.79 -21.44
N PRO A 179 10.35 -3.78 -22.34
CA PRO A 179 9.75 -5.10 -22.18
C PRO A 179 10.19 -5.83 -20.92
N ALA A 180 11.45 -5.72 -20.49
CA ALA A 180 11.92 -6.38 -19.27
C ALA A 180 11.27 -5.75 -18.03
N ARG A 181 11.13 -4.42 -18.01
CA ARG A 181 10.37 -3.70 -16.98
C ARG A 181 8.89 -4.11 -16.95
N ARG A 182 8.25 -4.24 -18.12
CA ARG A 182 6.86 -4.70 -18.20
C ARG A 182 6.72 -6.12 -17.65
N ALA A 183 7.65 -7.01 -18.00
CA ALA A 183 7.67 -8.39 -17.50
C ALA A 183 7.87 -8.44 -15.97
N PHE A 184 8.75 -7.59 -15.42
CA PHE A 184 8.91 -7.45 -13.97
C PHE A 184 7.58 -7.10 -13.29
N TYR A 185 6.86 -6.07 -13.76
CA TYR A 185 5.60 -5.69 -13.14
C TYR A 185 4.49 -6.72 -13.34
N GLN A 186 4.38 -7.31 -14.54
CA GLN A 186 3.39 -8.35 -14.82
C GLN A 186 3.60 -9.59 -13.95
N TYR A 187 4.84 -9.99 -13.73
CA TYR A 187 5.17 -11.07 -12.81
C TYR A 187 4.75 -10.73 -11.38
N HIS A 188 5.11 -9.55 -10.87
CA HIS A 188 4.75 -9.16 -9.51
C HIS A 188 3.25 -8.94 -9.30
N ALA A 189 2.50 -8.54 -10.34
CA ALA A 189 1.04 -8.45 -10.30
C ALA A 189 0.36 -9.80 -10.05
N SER A 190 1.03 -10.93 -10.37
CA SER A 190 0.54 -12.26 -10.01
C SER A 190 0.79 -12.63 -8.53
N LEU A 191 1.68 -11.90 -7.85
CA LEU A 191 2.10 -12.17 -6.48
C LEU A 191 1.53 -11.19 -5.45
N MET A 192 1.32 -9.93 -5.84
CA MET A 192 0.87 -8.85 -4.97
C MET A 192 -0.06 -7.92 -5.73
N GLU A 193 -1.24 -7.74 -5.17
CA GLU A 193 -2.17 -6.71 -5.58
C GLU A 193 -1.66 -5.31 -5.20
N PRO A 194 -1.88 -4.28 -6.03
CA PRO A 194 -1.43 -2.92 -5.72
C PRO A 194 -2.11 -2.38 -4.47
N TRP A 195 -1.31 -1.77 -3.59
CA TRP A 195 -1.80 -1.01 -2.44
C TRP A 195 -2.17 0.39 -2.89
N ASP A 196 -3.32 0.48 -3.55
CA ASP A 196 -3.76 1.67 -4.29
C ASP A 196 -4.54 2.68 -3.43
N GLY A 197 -4.45 3.94 -3.84
CA GLY A 197 -5.02 5.11 -3.18
C GLY A 197 -4.10 6.34 -3.34
N PRO A 198 -4.60 7.57 -3.11
CA PRO A 198 -3.76 8.77 -3.14
C PRO A 198 -2.61 8.63 -2.15
N ALA A 199 -1.35 8.69 -2.59
CA ALA A 199 -0.21 8.47 -1.72
C ALA A 199 1.02 9.27 -2.16
N SER A 200 1.60 9.98 -1.19
CA SER A 200 3.01 10.38 -1.20
C SER A 200 3.69 9.63 -0.08
N MET A 201 4.45 8.60 -0.45
CA MET A 201 5.08 7.68 0.48
C MET A 201 6.57 7.98 0.56
N THR A 202 7.08 8.30 1.74
CA THR A 202 8.52 8.31 2.02
C THR A 202 8.89 7.05 2.76
N PHE A 203 10.08 6.51 2.51
CA PHE A 203 10.51 5.25 3.09
C PHE A 203 12.02 5.22 3.38
N THR A 204 12.44 4.40 4.35
CA THR A 204 13.85 4.19 4.67
C THR A 204 14.11 2.84 5.34
N ASP A 205 15.33 2.33 5.18
CA ASP A 205 15.86 1.22 5.97
C ASP A 205 17.04 1.65 6.88
N GLY A 206 17.27 2.95 7.01
CA GLY A 206 18.43 3.50 7.73
C GLY A 206 19.69 3.63 6.86
N THR A 207 19.72 3.06 5.65
CA THR A 207 20.82 3.22 4.69
C THR A 207 20.36 3.98 3.45
N VAL A 208 19.17 3.64 2.92
CA VAL A 208 18.54 4.38 1.84
C VAL A 208 17.36 5.19 2.37
N VAL A 209 17.10 6.35 1.76
CA VAL A 209 15.88 7.12 1.96
C VAL A 209 15.28 7.44 0.60
N GLY A 210 13.98 7.23 0.43
CA GLY A 210 13.34 7.42 -0.85
C GLY A 210 11.89 7.84 -0.73
N ALA A 211 11.30 8.10 -1.90
CA ALA A 211 9.90 8.39 -2.02
C ALA A 211 9.32 7.91 -3.33
N VAL A 212 8.03 7.57 -3.28
CA VAL A 212 7.22 7.23 -4.44
C VAL A 212 5.85 7.90 -4.32
N LEU A 213 5.28 8.27 -5.46
CA LEU A 213 3.88 8.67 -5.54
C LEU A 213 3.01 7.48 -5.95
N ASP A 214 1.72 7.56 -5.63
CA ASP A 214 0.73 6.69 -6.23
C ASP A 214 0.73 6.80 -7.76
N ARG A 215 0.10 5.82 -8.42
CA ARG A 215 0.06 5.71 -9.88
C ARG A 215 -0.48 6.96 -10.58
N ASN A 216 -1.35 7.72 -9.91
CA ASN A 216 -1.98 8.92 -10.45
C ASN A 216 -1.29 10.22 -9.98
N GLY A 217 -0.38 10.14 -9.00
CA GLY A 217 0.35 11.27 -8.43
C GLY A 217 -0.56 12.31 -7.79
N LEU A 218 -1.48 11.85 -6.95
CA LEU A 218 -2.53 12.67 -6.35
C LEU A 218 -2.02 13.56 -5.20
N ARG A 219 -0.77 13.40 -4.78
CA ARG A 219 -0.13 14.16 -3.70
C ARG A 219 1.14 14.86 -4.17
N PRO A 220 1.40 16.12 -3.74
CA PRO A 220 2.58 16.86 -4.14
C PRO A 220 3.83 16.36 -3.42
N SER A 221 4.97 16.42 -4.12
CA SER A 221 6.29 16.15 -3.56
C SER A 221 7.35 16.95 -4.32
N ARG A 222 8.04 17.84 -3.62
CA ARG A 222 9.06 18.74 -4.16
C ARG A 222 10.41 18.41 -3.54
N ILE A 223 11.45 18.45 -4.37
CA ILE A 223 12.82 18.05 -4.01
C ILE A 223 13.78 19.19 -4.36
N TRP A 224 14.67 19.50 -3.43
CA TRP A 224 15.81 20.39 -3.58
C TRP A 224 17.10 19.63 -3.30
N VAL A 225 18.11 19.88 -4.11
CA VAL A 225 19.47 19.37 -3.90
C VAL A 225 20.40 20.57 -3.84
N THR A 226 21.23 20.66 -2.81
CA THR A 226 22.24 21.69 -2.65
C THR A 226 23.62 21.23 -3.14
N ASP A 227 24.54 22.16 -3.35
CA ASP A 227 25.92 21.92 -3.78
C ASP A 227 26.76 21.15 -2.75
N ASP A 228 26.45 21.29 -1.47
CA ASP A 228 27.05 20.53 -0.35
C ASP A 228 26.42 19.14 -0.14
N GLY A 229 25.49 18.72 -1.01
CA GLY A 229 24.93 17.37 -1.05
C GLY A 229 23.70 17.14 -0.16
N LEU A 230 23.16 18.18 0.49
CA LEU A 230 21.90 18.06 1.22
C LEU A 230 20.73 17.88 0.23
N VAL A 231 19.93 16.84 0.49
CA VAL A 231 18.70 16.56 -0.24
C VAL A 231 17.51 16.81 0.67
N VAL A 232 16.62 17.70 0.25
CA VAL A 232 15.39 18.03 0.98
C VAL A 232 14.19 17.66 0.13
N MET A 233 13.31 16.83 0.66
CA MET A 233 12.02 16.52 0.07
C MET A 233 10.88 16.94 1.00
N ALA A 234 9.87 17.61 0.46
CA ALA A 234 8.68 17.98 1.23
C ALA A 234 7.41 18.05 0.37
N SER A 235 6.26 17.99 1.02
CA SER A 235 4.94 18.16 0.36
C SER A 235 4.74 19.57 -0.20
N GLU A 236 5.46 20.56 0.33
CA GLU A 236 5.35 21.98 -0.04
C GLU A 236 6.74 22.63 -0.22
N ALA A 237 6.78 23.80 -0.87
CA ALA A 237 8.01 24.59 -0.96
C ALA A 237 8.17 25.55 0.21
N GLY A 238 9.42 25.84 0.56
CA GLY A 238 9.75 26.79 1.63
C GLY A 238 9.65 26.21 3.04
N VAL A 239 9.69 24.87 3.19
CA VAL A 239 9.69 24.23 4.52
C VAL A 239 10.99 24.46 5.30
N LEU A 240 12.09 24.72 4.59
CA LEU A 240 13.40 25.07 5.13
C LEU A 240 13.89 26.35 4.47
N ASP A 241 14.57 27.19 5.25
CA ASP A 241 15.23 28.39 4.77
C ASP A 241 16.57 28.02 4.13
N LEU A 242 16.49 27.56 2.87
CA LEU A 242 17.66 27.21 2.06
C LEU A 242 18.11 28.41 1.25
N ASP A 243 19.40 28.74 1.31
CA ASP A 243 20.02 29.73 0.43
C ASP A 243 19.81 29.35 -1.04
N PRO A 244 19.06 30.15 -1.83
CA PRO A 244 18.79 29.83 -3.23
C PRO A 244 20.05 29.67 -4.09
N SER A 245 21.17 30.31 -3.71
CA SER A 245 22.44 30.23 -4.44
C SER A 245 23.13 28.86 -4.32
N LYS A 246 22.86 28.12 -3.25
CA LYS A 246 23.40 26.77 -3.02
C LYS A 246 22.58 25.68 -3.69
N VAL A 247 21.35 25.97 -4.13
CA VAL A 247 20.46 24.96 -4.70
C VAL A 247 20.83 24.66 -6.16
N VAL A 248 21.42 23.49 -6.39
CA VAL A 248 21.86 23.03 -7.72
C VAL A 248 20.75 22.35 -8.52
N ARG A 249 19.75 21.76 -7.85
CA ARG A 249 18.62 21.08 -8.52
C ARG A 249 17.32 21.31 -7.79
N ARG A 250 16.26 21.58 -8.56
CA ARG A 250 14.86 21.62 -8.09
C ARG A 250 14.01 20.72 -8.97
N MET A 251 13.25 19.83 -8.37
CA MET A 251 12.38 18.93 -9.12
C MET A 251 11.12 18.57 -8.34
N ARG A 252 10.15 17.99 -9.06
CA ARG A 252 8.96 17.38 -8.48
C ARG A 252 9.02 15.88 -8.71
N LEU A 253 8.56 15.10 -7.73
CA LEU A 253 8.37 13.67 -7.93
C LEU A 253 7.23 13.46 -8.93
N GLN A 254 7.40 12.51 -9.84
CA GLN A 254 6.43 12.23 -10.91
C GLN A 254 5.69 10.93 -10.60
N PRO A 255 4.41 10.79 -11.01
CA PRO A 255 3.68 9.53 -10.87
C PRO A 255 4.48 8.39 -11.52
N GLY A 256 4.54 7.24 -10.83
CA GLY A 256 5.27 6.06 -11.31
C GLY A 256 6.79 6.13 -11.19
N ARG A 257 7.38 7.25 -10.75
CA ARG A 257 8.83 7.36 -10.53
C ARG A 257 9.19 7.28 -9.05
N MET A 258 10.29 6.59 -8.77
CA MET A 258 10.93 6.52 -7.48
C MET A 258 12.05 7.53 -7.39
N PHE A 259 12.10 8.27 -6.29
CA PHE A 259 13.28 9.02 -5.90
C PHE A 259 13.99 8.26 -4.78
N LEU A 260 15.29 8.03 -4.90
CA LEU A 260 16.06 7.28 -3.91
C LEU A 260 17.42 7.92 -3.70
N VAL A 261 17.80 8.09 -2.43
CA VAL A 261 19.13 8.50 -1.99
C VAL A 261 19.73 7.32 -1.24
N ASP A 262 20.91 6.90 -1.65
CA ASP A 262 21.69 5.88 -0.97
C ASP A 262 22.83 6.56 -0.21
N THR A 263 22.75 6.55 1.12
CA THR A 263 23.76 7.19 1.99
C THR A 263 25.05 6.38 2.09
N ALA A 264 25.00 5.07 1.84
CA ALA A 264 26.20 4.24 1.79
C ALA A 264 27.00 4.50 0.50
N GLN A 265 26.33 4.78 -0.61
CA GLN A 265 26.96 5.15 -1.88
C GLN A 265 27.21 6.67 -2.01
N GLY A 266 26.57 7.48 -1.16
CA GLY A 266 26.68 8.94 -1.18
C GLY A 266 26.08 9.57 -2.45
N ARG A 267 25.03 8.97 -3.03
CA ARG A 267 24.44 9.45 -4.29
C ARG A 267 22.92 9.31 -4.36
N ILE A 268 22.33 10.10 -5.24
CA ILE A 268 20.96 9.89 -5.71
C ILE A 268 20.99 8.80 -6.78
N VAL A 269 20.18 7.75 -6.60
CA VAL A 269 20.05 6.64 -7.55
C VAL A 269 18.93 6.97 -8.53
N ASP A 270 19.17 6.78 -9.83
CA ASP A 270 18.19 7.10 -10.86
C ASP A 270 17.04 6.09 -10.90
N ASP A 271 15.82 6.54 -11.19
CA ASP A 271 14.64 5.67 -11.30
C ASP A 271 14.80 4.59 -12.39
N GLU A 272 15.40 4.95 -13.52
CA GLU A 272 15.63 4.01 -14.62
C GLU A 272 16.67 2.96 -14.23
N GLU A 273 17.70 3.36 -13.49
CA GLU A 273 18.74 2.45 -12.95
C GLU A 273 18.11 1.43 -11.99
N ILE A 274 17.35 1.89 -11.00
CA ILE A 274 16.66 1.01 -10.02
C ILE A 274 15.79 -0.01 -10.76
N LYS A 275 14.94 0.47 -11.67
CA LYS A 275 14.00 -0.41 -12.38
C LYS A 275 14.69 -1.35 -13.35
N ALA A 276 15.76 -0.93 -14.02
CA ALA A 276 16.54 -1.78 -14.92
C ALA A 276 17.25 -2.89 -14.15
N GLU A 277 17.89 -2.56 -13.02
CA GLU A 277 18.53 -3.56 -12.15
C GLU A 277 17.52 -4.59 -11.65
N LEU A 278 16.38 -4.12 -11.11
CA LEU A 278 15.32 -5.00 -10.62
C LEU A 278 14.74 -5.89 -11.71
N ALA A 279 14.47 -5.34 -12.90
CA ALA A 279 13.97 -6.10 -14.04
C ALA A 279 14.98 -7.14 -14.56
N ALA A 280 16.28 -6.92 -14.36
CA ALA A 280 17.34 -7.83 -14.75
C ALA A 280 17.67 -8.92 -13.72
N GLN A 281 17.14 -8.85 -12.50
CA GLN A 281 17.47 -9.83 -11.43
C GLN A 281 17.09 -11.26 -11.79
N HIS A 282 16.00 -11.43 -12.53
CA HIS A 282 15.44 -12.72 -12.87
C HIS A 282 14.87 -12.74 -14.29
N PRO A 283 14.75 -13.92 -14.93
CA PRO A 283 14.19 -14.05 -16.28
C PRO A 283 12.64 -13.98 -16.23
N TYR A 284 12.08 -12.84 -15.83
CA TYR A 284 10.64 -12.67 -15.62
C TYR A 284 9.81 -13.02 -16.85
N GLN A 285 10.26 -12.63 -18.04
CA GLN A 285 9.55 -12.94 -19.29
C GLN A 285 9.45 -14.45 -19.51
N GLU A 286 10.54 -15.21 -19.26
CA GLU A 286 10.50 -16.66 -19.40
C GLU A 286 9.52 -17.32 -18.41
N TRP A 287 9.46 -16.81 -17.18
CA TRP A 287 8.51 -17.30 -16.18
C TRP A 287 7.07 -17.02 -16.58
N LEU A 288 6.80 -15.84 -17.13
CA LEU A 288 5.47 -15.48 -17.65
C LEU A 288 5.08 -16.36 -18.83
N ASP A 289 5.97 -16.55 -19.81
CA ASP A 289 5.70 -17.36 -21.00
C ASP A 289 5.40 -18.83 -20.65
N ARG A 290 6.05 -19.36 -19.60
CA ARG A 290 5.84 -20.73 -19.13
C ARG A 290 4.64 -20.88 -18.19
N GLY A 291 4.32 -19.85 -17.40
CA GLY A 291 3.38 -19.95 -16.29
C GLY A 291 2.02 -19.28 -16.53
N LEU A 292 1.95 -18.31 -17.43
CA LEU A 292 0.74 -17.52 -17.66
C LEU A 292 0.07 -17.93 -18.98
N ILE A 293 -1.18 -18.40 -18.89
CA ILE A 293 -1.97 -18.78 -20.06
C ILE A 293 -3.07 -17.73 -20.27
N PRO A 294 -3.00 -16.95 -21.36
CA PRO A 294 -4.07 -16.01 -21.72
C PRO A 294 -5.39 -16.74 -21.99
N LEU A 295 -6.49 -16.25 -21.41
CA LEU A 295 -7.81 -16.87 -21.49
C LEU A 295 -8.33 -16.95 -22.93
N ASP A 296 -8.00 -15.97 -23.77
CA ASP A 296 -8.35 -15.89 -25.20
C ASP A 296 -7.65 -16.94 -26.07
N LYS A 297 -6.55 -17.54 -25.58
CA LYS A 297 -5.87 -18.65 -26.25
C LYS A 297 -6.46 -20.02 -25.90
N LEU A 298 -7.36 -20.10 -24.93
CA LEU A 298 -8.03 -21.36 -24.60
C LEU A 298 -9.08 -21.69 -25.67
N PRO A 299 -9.28 -22.98 -26.01
CA PRO A 299 -10.32 -23.38 -26.94
C PRO A 299 -11.69 -22.97 -26.38
N GLN A 300 -12.55 -22.42 -27.25
CA GLN A 300 -13.92 -22.10 -26.85
C GLN A 300 -14.62 -23.39 -26.39
N GLY A 301 -15.18 -23.34 -25.19
CA GLY A 301 -15.96 -24.46 -24.65
C GLY A 301 -17.21 -24.73 -25.50
N ASN A 302 -17.67 -25.97 -25.52
CA ASN A 302 -18.91 -26.36 -26.18
C ASN A 302 -20.10 -25.62 -25.53
N TYR A 303 -20.62 -24.60 -26.19
CA TYR A 303 -21.83 -23.91 -25.75
C TYR A 303 -23.08 -24.73 -26.15
N VAL A 304 -23.77 -25.30 -25.16
CA VAL A 304 -25.06 -25.96 -25.38
C VAL A 304 -26.17 -24.93 -25.23
N ARG A 305 -26.85 -24.61 -26.34
CA ARG A 305 -27.99 -23.69 -26.32
C ARG A 305 -29.13 -24.27 -25.51
N MET A 306 -29.56 -23.55 -24.48
CA MET A 306 -30.68 -23.96 -23.65
C MET A 306 -32.01 -23.68 -24.37
N PRO A 307 -32.97 -24.63 -24.36
CA PRO A 307 -34.31 -24.38 -24.88
C PRO A 307 -34.98 -23.20 -24.18
N HIS A 308 -35.72 -22.37 -24.93
CA HIS A 308 -36.32 -21.12 -24.42
C HIS A 308 -37.16 -21.31 -23.16
N HIS A 309 -38.00 -22.35 -23.10
CA HIS A 309 -38.84 -22.63 -21.93
C HIS A 309 -38.02 -22.83 -20.64
N ARG A 310 -36.82 -23.42 -20.72
CA ARG A 310 -35.93 -23.57 -19.55
C ARG A 310 -35.26 -22.27 -19.16
N VAL A 311 -34.96 -21.40 -20.13
CA VAL A 311 -34.42 -20.06 -19.86
C VAL A 311 -35.44 -19.22 -19.08
N VAL A 312 -36.70 -19.22 -19.53
CA VAL A 312 -37.79 -18.50 -18.87
C VAL A 312 -38.01 -19.02 -17.44
N LEU A 313 -38.00 -20.34 -17.24
CA LEU A 313 -38.11 -20.92 -15.90
C LEU A 313 -36.98 -20.44 -14.98
N ARG A 314 -35.73 -20.40 -15.45
CA ARG A 314 -34.60 -19.89 -14.65
C ARG A 314 -34.71 -18.39 -14.38
N GLN A 315 -35.13 -17.59 -15.36
CA GLN A 315 -35.36 -16.16 -15.18
C GLN A 315 -36.37 -15.92 -14.05
N LEU A 316 -37.49 -16.64 -14.04
CA LEU A 316 -38.49 -16.57 -12.97
C LEU A 316 -37.92 -17.02 -11.61
N MET A 317 -37.16 -18.12 -11.57
CA MET A 317 -36.54 -18.61 -10.33
C MET A 317 -35.58 -17.59 -9.70
N PHE A 318 -34.86 -16.81 -10.52
CA PHE A 318 -33.94 -15.77 -10.06
C PHE A 318 -34.60 -14.38 -9.98
N GLY A 319 -35.92 -14.28 -10.20
CA GLY A 319 -36.66 -13.03 -10.06
C GLY A 319 -36.48 -12.02 -11.19
N TYR A 320 -35.92 -12.41 -12.34
CA TYR A 320 -35.81 -11.53 -13.51
C TYR A 320 -37.18 -11.07 -13.97
N THR A 321 -37.32 -9.76 -14.14
CA THR A 321 -38.52 -9.12 -14.65
C THR A 321 -38.40 -8.77 -16.12
N TYR A 322 -39.54 -8.57 -16.79
CA TYR A 322 -39.56 -8.07 -18.16
C TYR A 322 -38.89 -6.69 -18.28
N GLU A 323 -39.02 -5.87 -17.24
CA GLU A 323 -38.39 -4.55 -17.16
C GLU A 323 -36.86 -4.65 -17.12
N GLU A 324 -36.29 -5.44 -16.21
CA GLU A 324 -34.83 -5.64 -16.14
C GLU A 324 -34.27 -6.22 -17.44
N LEU A 325 -34.97 -7.17 -18.06
CA LEU A 325 -34.52 -7.75 -19.32
C LEU A 325 -34.50 -6.73 -20.46
N ASN A 326 -35.50 -5.84 -20.55
CA ASN A 326 -35.60 -4.89 -21.66
C ASN A 326 -34.90 -3.56 -21.41
N LEU A 327 -34.84 -3.09 -20.16
CA LEU A 327 -34.21 -1.82 -19.79
C LEU A 327 -32.75 -1.98 -19.42
N LEU A 328 -32.33 -3.14 -18.88
CA LEU A 328 -30.95 -3.38 -18.45
C LEU A 328 -30.22 -4.32 -19.40
N VAL A 329 -30.68 -5.57 -19.50
CA VAL A 329 -29.92 -6.64 -20.19
C VAL A 329 -29.88 -6.44 -21.71
N ALA A 330 -31.02 -6.17 -22.35
CA ALA A 330 -31.09 -6.04 -23.80
C ALA A 330 -30.29 -4.83 -24.33
N PRO A 331 -30.28 -3.65 -23.67
CA PRO A 331 -29.41 -2.54 -24.06
C PRO A 331 -27.93 -2.90 -23.90
N MET A 332 -27.51 -3.46 -22.75
CA MET A 332 -26.12 -3.90 -22.55
C MET A 332 -25.65 -4.86 -23.64
N ALA A 333 -26.49 -5.82 -24.03
CA ALA A 333 -26.18 -6.78 -25.08
C ALA A 333 -26.07 -6.14 -26.47
N ARG A 334 -26.80 -5.05 -26.74
CA ARG A 334 -26.79 -4.37 -28.04
C ARG A 334 -25.68 -3.33 -28.17
N THR A 335 -25.43 -2.56 -27.11
CA THR A 335 -24.53 -1.39 -27.14
C THR A 335 -23.17 -1.68 -26.53
N GLY A 336 -23.05 -2.74 -25.72
CA GLY A 336 -21.84 -3.01 -24.93
C GLY A 336 -21.65 -2.04 -23.75
N ALA A 337 -22.66 -1.27 -23.39
CA ALA A 337 -22.61 -0.28 -22.31
C ALA A 337 -23.82 -0.40 -21.38
N GLU A 338 -23.62 -0.06 -20.09
CA GLU A 338 -24.71 0.01 -19.12
C GLU A 338 -25.71 1.12 -19.52
N PRO A 339 -27.03 0.87 -19.43
CA PRO A 339 -28.03 1.86 -19.77
C PRO A 339 -28.05 3.00 -18.75
N ILE A 340 -28.24 4.23 -19.26
CA ILE A 340 -28.31 5.44 -18.45
C ILE A 340 -29.78 5.72 -18.09
N GLY A 341 -30.04 5.90 -16.81
CA GLY A 341 -31.32 6.38 -16.27
C GLY A 341 -31.22 7.80 -15.71
N SER A 342 -32.36 8.39 -15.39
CA SER A 342 -32.47 9.66 -14.67
C SER A 342 -33.51 9.55 -13.56
N MET A 343 -33.59 10.59 -12.72
CA MET A 343 -34.36 10.62 -11.46
C MET A 343 -33.76 9.76 -10.33
N GLY A 344 -34.16 10.06 -9.10
CA GLY A 344 -33.73 9.31 -7.91
C GLY A 344 -34.42 7.95 -7.82
N THR A 345 -33.89 7.08 -6.97
CA THR A 345 -34.50 5.78 -6.67
C THR A 345 -35.62 5.96 -5.64
N ASP A 346 -36.87 5.96 -6.12
CA ASP A 346 -38.09 6.05 -5.27
C ASP A 346 -38.59 4.68 -4.76
N THR A 347 -37.83 3.61 -5.00
CA THR A 347 -38.17 2.27 -4.50
C THR A 347 -37.76 2.10 -3.04
N PRO A 348 -38.54 1.36 -2.21
CA PRO A 348 -38.13 1.04 -0.84
C PRO A 348 -36.75 0.37 -0.80
N VAL A 349 -35.97 0.65 0.25
CA VAL A 349 -34.76 -0.13 0.54
C VAL A 349 -35.11 -1.61 0.66
N ALA A 350 -34.20 -2.49 0.23
CA ALA A 350 -34.49 -3.92 0.03
C ALA A 350 -35.18 -4.61 1.23
N VAL A 351 -34.79 -4.27 2.47
CA VAL A 351 -35.36 -4.84 3.70
C VAL A 351 -36.82 -4.42 3.97
N LEU A 352 -37.25 -3.29 3.40
CA LEU A 352 -38.63 -2.77 3.52
C LEU A 352 -39.48 -3.09 2.30
N SER A 353 -38.91 -3.74 1.27
CA SER A 353 -39.63 -4.10 0.07
C SER A 353 -40.63 -5.24 0.34
N HIS A 354 -41.88 -5.04 -0.07
CA HIS A 354 -42.88 -6.11 -0.13
C HIS A 354 -42.70 -7.05 -1.33
N ARG A 355 -41.77 -6.72 -2.24
CA ARG A 355 -41.39 -7.57 -3.38
C ARG A 355 -40.11 -8.33 -3.07
N PRO A 356 -39.99 -9.60 -3.50
CA PRO A 356 -38.74 -10.36 -3.37
C PRO A 356 -37.61 -9.64 -4.09
N GLY A 357 -36.44 -9.54 -3.44
CA GLY A 357 -35.24 -8.90 -3.98
C GLY A 357 -34.03 -9.84 -3.94
N CYS A 358 -33.04 -9.56 -4.79
CA CYS A 358 -31.78 -10.29 -4.81
C CYS A 358 -30.89 -9.90 -3.63
N CYS A 359 -30.00 -10.79 -3.17
CA CYS A 359 -29.04 -10.45 -2.11
C CYS A 359 -28.19 -9.21 -2.46
N SER A 360 -27.90 -8.97 -3.74
CA SER A 360 -27.15 -7.80 -4.21
C SER A 360 -27.84 -6.47 -3.88
N THR A 361 -29.17 -6.41 -3.76
CA THR A 361 -29.89 -5.15 -3.44
C THR A 361 -29.72 -4.73 -1.98
N THR A 362 -29.13 -5.58 -1.15
CA THR A 362 -28.76 -5.26 0.24
C THR A 362 -27.33 -4.74 0.37
N SER A 363 -26.54 -4.81 -0.70
CA SER A 363 -25.16 -4.37 -0.74
C SER A 363 -25.04 -3.07 -1.53
N THR A 364 -24.68 -1.98 -0.85
CA THR A 364 -24.51 -0.68 -1.49
C THR A 364 -23.04 -0.44 -1.80
N SER A 365 -22.71 -0.15 -3.05
CA SER A 365 -21.41 0.41 -3.38
C SER A 365 -21.36 1.87 -2.93
N CYS A 366 -20.62 2.16 -1.87
CA CYS A 366 -20.24 3.55 -1.58
C CYS A 366 -19.10 3.93 -2.52
N SER A 367 -19.40 4.75 -3.54
CA SER A 367 -18.35 5.51 -4.20
C SER A 367 -17.86 6.56 -3.20
N PRO A 368 -16.57 6.59 -2.82
CA PRO A 368 -16.04 7.77 -2.15
C PRO A 368 -16.30 8.98 -3.07
N ARG A 369 -16.94 10.01 -2.53
CA ARG A 369 -17.20 11.27 -3.24
C ARG A 369 -15.94 12.11 -3.34
#